data_AF-A0A3D0XMG1-F1
#
_entry.id   AF-A0A3D0XMG1-F1
#
_cell.length_a   1.000
_cell.length_b   1.000
_cell.length_c   1.000
_cell.angle_alpha   90.00
_cell.angle_beta   90.00
_cell.angle_gamma   90.00
#
_symmetry.space_group_name_H-M   'P 1'
#
loop_
_entity.id
_entity.type
_entity.pdbx_description
1 polymer ?
#
loop_
_entity_poly.entity_id
_entity_poly.type
_entity_poly.pdbx_seq_one_letter_code
_entity_poly.pdbx_strand_id
1 'polypeptide(L)'
;MELSEAKKKFFQLLSEKYPTVQDVYTEIINLQAILNLPKGTEHFMSDLHGEYEAFYHILNNCSGVIREKVDSIFKTTMSESERSEFCTLIYYPEEKLKMIKEAKINTPEWYRFTLQCMIRLAKTLSSKYTRSKVRKAMPKAYTYILDELLHAQPDENDNQMLYHNKIIDTMIGLKNGDNFISALSQLIKRLAVDHLHIVGDIFDRG
;
A
#
# COMPACT_ATOMS: atom_id res chain seq x y z
N MET A 1 47.68 4.93 17.84
CA MET A 1 47.49 4.57 16.42
C MET A 1 46.91 5.77 15.72
N GLU A 2 47.64 6.42 14.82
CA GLU A 2 47.07 7.52 14.03
C GLU A 2 45.98 6.99 13.09
N LEU A 3 44.84 7.68 13.09
CA LEU A 3 43.76 7.40 12.14
C LEU A 3 44.17 7.86 10.75
N SER A 4 44.01 6.99 9.75
CA SER A 4 44.19 7.38 8.34
C SER A 4 43.27 8.53 7.96
N GLU A 5 43.67 9.36 7.00
CA GLU A 5 42.86 10.50 6.54
C GLU A 5 41.45 10.07 6.09
N ALA A 6 41.34 8.92 5.42
CA ALA A 6 40.05 8.35 5.02
C ALA A 6 39.15 8.06 6.23
N LYS A 7 39.70 7.51 7.32
CA LYS A 7 38.94 7.25 8.57
C LYS A 7 38.55 8.56 9.27
N LYS A 8 39.43 9.56 9.29
CA LYS A 8 39.10 10.89 9.84
C LYS A 8 37.93 11.54 9.09
N LYS A 9 37.99 11.54 7.75
CA LYS A 9 36.90 12.04 6.89
C LYS A 9 35.60 11.26 7.11
N PHE A 10 35.68 9.94 7.22
CA PHE A 10 34.51 9.09 7.49
C PHE A 10 33.86 9.40 8.85
N PHE A 11 34.65 9.55 9.91
CA PHE A 11 34.12 9.91 11.24
C PHE A 11 33.57 11.33 11.29
N GLN A 12 34.15 12.27 10.56
CA GLN A 12 33.60 13.62 10.43
C GLN A 12 32.20 13.57 9.79
N LEU A 13 32.04 12.87 8.67
CA LEU A 13 30.74 12.69 8.01
C LEU A 13 29.72 11.96 8.89
N LEU A 14 30.16 11.00 9.71
CA LEU A 14 29.29 10.36 10.71
C LEU A 14 28.86 11.32 11.80
N SER A 15 29.77 12.15 12.33
CA SER A 15 29.45 13.13 13.37
C SER A 15 28.50 14.23 12.90
N GLU A 16 28.52 14.57 11.60
CA GLU A 16 27.56 15.50 11.00
C GLU A 16 26.13 14.91 10.98
N LYS A 17 26.00 13.59 10.79
CA LYS A 17 24.70 12.91 10.74
C LYS A 17 24.20 12.42 12.10
N TYR A 18 25.13 12.04 12.99
CA TYR A 18 24.86 11.49 14.32
C TYR A 18 25.74 12.20 15.37
N PRO A 19 25.34 13.42 15.80
CA PRO A 19 26.15 14.23 16.69
C PRO A 19 26.40 13.61 18.07
N THR A 20 25.50 12.74 18.54
CA THR A 20 25.60 12.08 19.84
C THR A 20 25.66 10.56 19.72
N VAL A 21 26.21 9.92 20.75
CA VAL A 21 26.18 8.44 20.89
C VAL A 21 24.73 7.93 20.88
N GLN A 22 23.80 8.69 21.45
CA GLN A 22 22.38 8.34 21.48
C GLN A 22 21.75 8.36 20.07
N ASP A 23 22.17 9.28 19.19
CA ASP A 23 21.71 9.32 17.80
C ASP A 23 22.16 8.07 17.04
N VAL A 24 23.41 7.65 17.25
CA VAL A 24 23.94 6.41 16.68
C VAL A 24 23.16 5.20 17.18
N TYR A 25 22.93 5.08 18.49
CA TYR A 25 22.15 3.97 19.06
C TYR A 25 20.72 3.94 18.53
N THR A 26 20.06 5.10 18.44
CA THR A 26 18.70 5.21 17.92
C THR A 26 18.63 4.72 16.47
N GLU A 27 19.60 5.12 15.64
CA GLU A 27 19.64 4.69 14.24
C GLU A 27 19.98 3.20 14.10
N ILE A 28 20.91 2.66 14.90
CA ILE A 28 21.21 1.22 14.90
C ILE A 28 19.96 0.42 15.26
N ILE A 29 19.23 0.81 16.32
CA ILE A 29 17.99 0.14 16.73
C ILE A 29 16.96 0.20 15.59
N ASN A 30 16.78 1.36 14.96
CA ASN A 30 15.85 1.55 13.86
C ASN A 30 16.21 0.68 12.64
N LEU A 31 17.47 0.70 12.20
CA LEU A 31 17.95 -0.12 11.07
C LEU A 31 17.84 -1.62 11.36
N GLN A 32 18.19 -2.05 12.57
CA GLN A 32 18.04 -3.44 13.00
C GLN A 32 16.55 -3.85 13.00
N ALA A 33 15.65 -3.00 13.47
CA ALA A 33 14.22 -3.27 13.42
C ALA A 33 13.71 -3.39 11.96
N ILE A 34 14.18 -2.52 11.06
CA ILE A 34 13.82 -2.56 9.64
C ILE A 34 14.33 -3.84 8.97
N LEU A 35 15.57 -4.28 9.26
CA LEU A 35 16.14 -5.51 8.70
C LEU A 35 15.38 -6.78 9.12
N ASN A 36 14.65 -6.72 10.24
CA ASN A 36 13.81 -7.82 10.71
C ASN A 36 12.40 -7.83 10.08
N LEU A 37 12.05 -6.86 9.24
CA LEU A 37 10.81 -6.90 8.47
C LEU A 37 10.93 -7.88 7.28
N PRO A 38 9.82 -8.50 6.85
CA PRO A 38 9.80 -9.27 5.62
C PRO A 38 10.30 -8.44 4.44
N LYS A 39 11.05 -9.08 3.53
CA LYS A 39 11.54 -8.42 2.31
C LYS A 39 10.35 -7.87 1.51
N GLY A 40 10.48 -6.63 1.04
CA GLY A 40 9.53 -6.01 0.12
C GLY A 40 9.44 -6.79 -1.19
N THR A 41 8.29 -6.66 -1.87
CA THR A 41 8.07 -7.29 -3.17
C THR A 41 8.85 -6.53 -4.25
N GLU A 42 9.78 -7.19 -4.92
CA GLU A 42 10.51 -6.63 -6.06
C GLU A 42 9.90 -7.18 -7.35
N HIS A 43 9.65 -6.29 -8.31
CA HIS A 43 9.13 -6.66 -9.61
C HIS A 43 10.15 -6.27 -10.69
N PHE A 44 10.52 -7.23 -11.53
CA PHE A 44 11.41 -7.02 -12.66
C PHE A 44 10.58 -7.07 -13.95
N MET A 45 10.77 -6.08 -14.82
CA MET A 45 10.18 -6.04 -16.15
C MET A 45 11.26 -5.79 -17.19
N SER A 46 11.23 -6.57 -18.27
CA SER A 46 12.00 -6.34 -19.48
C SER A 46 11.10 -6.06 -20.67
N ASP A 47 11.67 -5.42 -21.70
CA ASP A 47 11.05 -5.26 -23.03
C ASP A 47 9.81 -4.36 -23.04
N LEU A 48 10.00 -3.07 -22.70
CA LEU A 48 8.97 -2.03 -22.72
C LEU A 48 8.78 -1.45 -24.13
N HIS A 49 8.57 -2.31 -25.14
CA HIS A 49 8.43 -1.86 -26.53
C HIS A 49 6.98 -1.61 -26.91
N GLY A 50 6.51 -0.36 -26.81
CA GLY A 50 5.29 0.13 -27.47
C GLY A 50 3.95 -0.35 -26.91
N GLU A 51 3.91 -1.37 -26.04
CA GLU A 51 2.68 -1.91 -25.48
C GLU A 51 2.28 -1.23 -24.15
N TYR A 52 1.83 0.03 -24.24
CA TYR A 52 1.35 0.80 -23.09
C TYR A 52 0.26 0.06 -22.31
N GLU A 53 -0.71 -0.56 -23.00
CA GLU A 53 -1.84 -1.24 -22.35
C GLU A 53 -1.41 -2.46 -21.53
N ALA A 54 -0.51 -3.29 -22.07
CA ALA A 54 0.04 -4.45 -21.37
C ALA A 54 0.83 -4.00 -20.14
N PHE A 55 1.69 -3.00 -20.28
CA PHE A 55 2.44 -2.43 -19.16
C PHE A 55 1.54 -1.83 -18.08
N TYR A 56 0.54 -1.05 -18.48
CA TYR A 56 -0.44 -0.46 -17.57
C TYR A 56 -1.22 -1.55 -16.81
N HIS A 57 -1.58 -2.64 -17.48
CA HIS A 57 -2.23 -3.78 -16.85
C HIS A 57 -1.33 -4.49 -15.84
N ILE A 58 -0.06 -4.75 -16.18
CA ILE A 58 0.91 -5.39 -15.28
C ILE A 58 1.16 -4.53 -14.03
N LEU A 59 1.28 -3.21 -14.20
CA LEU A 59 1.39 -2.28 -13.06
C LEU A 59 0.15 -2.33 -12.17
N ASN A 60 -1.04 -2.33 -12.78
CA ASN A 60 -2.29 -2.33 -12.03
C ASN A 60 -2.55 -3.65 -11.30
N ASN A 61 -2.23 -4.78 -11.93
CA ASN A 61 -2.38 -6.10 -11.33
C ASN A 61 -1.24 -6.48 -10.36
N CYS A 62 -0.18 -5.65 -10.32
CA CYS A 62 1.00 -5.84 -9.49
C CYS A 62 1.64 -7.22 -9.70
N SER A 63 1.70 -7.68 -10.95
CA SER A 63 2.12 -9.03 -11.34
C SER A 63 1.42 -10.15 -10.56
N GLY A 64 0.12 -9.99 -10.33
CA GLY A 64 -0.72 -10.99 -9.65
C GLY A 64 -0.60 -11.00 -8.13
N VAL A 65 0.27 -10.18 -7.53
CA VAL A 65 0.45 -10.12 -6.07
C VAL A 65 -0.84 -9.73 -5.36
N ILE A 66 -1.60 -8.79 -5.93
CA ILE A 66 -2.91 -8.40 -5.37
C ILE A 66 -3.86 -9.59 -5.41
N ARG A 67 -3.94 -10.30 -6.54
CA ARG A 67 -4.81 -11.48 -6.69
C ARG A 67 -4.46 -12.55 -5.68
N GLU A 68 -3.17 -12.88 -5.52
CA GLU A 68 -2.69 -13.86 -4.55
C GLU A 68 -3.13 -13.50 -3.12
N LYS A 69 -3.00 -12.22 -2.72
CA LYS A 69 -3.42 -11.77 -1.38
C LYS A 69 -4.93 -11.75 -1.22
N VAL A 70 -5.68 -11.34 -2.24
CA VAL A 70 -7.15 -11.41 -2.23
C VAL A 70 -7.62 -12.85 -2.06
N ASP A 71 -7.06 -13.77 -2.85
CA ASP A 71 -7.37 -15.19 -2.74
C ASP A 71 -7.00 -15.73 -1.35
N SER A 72 -5.83 -15.39 -0.81
CA SER A 72 -5.41 -15.83 0.53
C SER A 72 -6.34 -15.34 1.65
N ILE A 73 -6.78 -14.07 1.59
CA ILE A 73 -7.56 -13.45 2.67
C ILE A 73 -9.05 -13.82 2.58
N PHE A 74 -9.60 -13.92 1.37
CA PHE A 74 -11.04 -13.98 1.13
C PHE A 74 -11.53 -15.30 0.53
N LYS A 75 -10.67 -16.35 0.43
CA LYS A 75 -11.05 -17.65 -0.13
C LYS A 75 -12.34 -18.24 0.45
N THR A 76 -12.55 -18.05 1.75
CA THR A 76 -13.66 -18.61 2.51
C THR A 76 -14.88 -17.69 2.59
N THR A 77 -14.72 -16.40 2.28
CA THR A 77 -15.77 -15.37 2.43
C THR A 77 -16.33 -14.87 1.10
N MET A 78 -15.60 -15.05 0.00
CA MET A 78 -15.98 -14.62 -1.34
C MET A 78 -15.79 -15.76 -2.34
N SER A 79 -16.72 -15.93 -3.27
CA SER A 79 -16.58 -16.79 -4.43
C SER A 79 -15.46 -16.31 -5.36
N GLU A 80 -15.02 -17.16 -6.28
CA GLU A 80 -13.99 -16.80 -7.25
C GLU A 80 -14.41 -15.62 -8.15
N SER A 81 -15.69 -15.55 -8.53
CA SER A 81 -16.24 -14.44 -9.31
C SER A 81 -16.17 -13.13 -8.52
N GLU A 82 -16.59 -13.14 -7.25
CA GLU A 82 -16.53 -11.95 -6.39
C GLU A 82 -15.10 -11.48 -6.14
N ARG A 83 -14.16 -12.42 -5.94
CA ARG A 83 -12.73 -12.07 -5.80
C ARG A 83 -12.16 -11.45 -7.08
N SER A 84 -12.62 -11.90 -8.24
CA SER A 84 -12.23 -11.35 -9.55
C SER A 84 -12.76 -9.93 -9.72
N GLU A 85 -14.03 -9.70 -9.42
CA GLU A 85 -14.66 -8.39 -9.42
C GLU A 85 -13.96 -7.41 -8.46
N PHE A 86 -13.60 -7.88 -7.27
CA PHE A 86 -12.86 -7.10 -6.28
C PHE A 86 -11.44 -6.74 -6.75
N CYS A 87 -10.73 -7.67 -7.38
CA CYS A 87 -9.43 -7.37 -7.99
C CYS A 87 -9.57 -6.32 -9.11
N THR A 88 -10.56 -6.45 -9.99
CA THR A 88 -10.83 -5.49 -11.06
C THR A 88 -11.09 -4.09 -10.52
N LEU A 89 -11.83 -3.95 -9.41
CA LEU A 89 -12.04 -2.67 -8.74
C LEU A 89 -10.71 -2.05 -8.24
N ILE A 90 -9.78 -2.85 -7.75
CA ILE A 90 -8.48 -2.34 -7.30
C ILE A 90 -7.60 -1.92 -8.49
N TYR A 91 -7.66 -2.70 -9.58
CA TYR A 91 -6.86 -2.45 -10.78
C TYR A 91 -7.33 -1.16 -11.47
N TYR A 92 -8.64 -1.03 -11.66
CA TYR A 92 -9.30 -0.01 -12.47
C TYR A 92 -10.48 0.62 -11.69
N PRO A 93 -10.20 1.37 -10.61
CA PRO A 93 -11.25 1.86 -9.71
C PRO A 93 -12.23 2.81 -10.40
N GLU A 94 -11.75 3.73 -11.24
CA GLU A 94 -12.60 4.73 -11.89
C GLU A 94 -13.56 4.08 -12.88
N GLU A 95 -13.04 3.19 -13.74
CA GLU A 95 -13.80 2.46 -14.74
C GLU A 95 -14.82 1.53 -14.08
N LYS A 96 -14.38 0.78 -13.06
CA LYS A 96 -15.26 -0.18 -12.37
C LYS A 96 -16.34 0.53 -11.57
N LEU A 97 -16.03 1.63 -10.88
CA LEU A 97 -17.04 2.42 -10.15
C LEU A 97 -18.10 2.99 -11.10
N LYS A 98 -17.70 3.43 -12.31
CA LYS A 98 -18.66 3.87 -13.32
C LYS A 98 -19.64 2.76 -13.70
N MET A 99 -19.15 1.56 -13.98
CA MET A 99 -20.00 0.39 -14.29
C MET A 99 -20.95 0.04 -13.14
N ILE A 100 -20.46 0.08 -11.89
CA ILE A 100 -21.26 -0.23 -10.69
C ILE A 100 -22.39 0.78 -10.51
N LYS A 101 -22.14 2.07 -10.79
CA LYS A 101 -23.16 3.13 -10.75
C LYS A 101 -24.19 2.98 -11.87
N GLU A 102 -23.74 2.66 -13.08
CA GLU A 102 -24.63 2.40 -14.23
C GLU A 102 -25.57 1.21 -13.94
N ALA A 103 -25.05 0.17 -13.28
CA ALA A 103 -25.82 -0.98 -12.81
C ALA A 103 -26.65 -0.71 -11.54
N LYS A 104 -26.53 0.46 -10.91
CA LYS A 104 -27.19 0.85 -9.65
C LYS A 104 -26.91 -0.09 -8.47
N ILE A 105 -25.71 -0.66 -8.42
CA ILE A 105 -25.27 -1.59 -7.36
C ILE A 105 -24.65 -0.84 -6.18
N ASN A 106 -24.31 0.44 -6.34
CA ASN A 106 -23.59 1.29 -5.38
C ASN A 106 -24.44 1.71 -4.15
N THR A 107 -24.95 0.75 -3.38
CA THR A 107 -25.67 1.01 -2.13
C THR A 107 -24.71 1.34 -0.98
N PRO A 108 -25.18 2.00 0.10
CA PRO A 108 -24.37 2.21 1.31
C PRO A 108 -23.74 0.92 1.85
N GLU A 109 -24.47 -0.19 1.82
CA GLU A 109 -24.01 -1.51 2.26
C GLU A 109 -22.89 -2.03 1.37
N TRP A 110 -23.02 -1.83 0.04
CA TRP A 110 -21.96 -2.17 -0.92
C TRP A 110 -20.67 -1.39 -0.64
N TYR A 111 -20.78 -0.08 -0.41
CA TYR A 111 -19.61 0.74 -0.05
C TYR A 111 -19.00 0.26 1.26
N ARG A 112 -19.80 0.00 2.29
CA ARG A 112 -19.31 -0.45 3.60
C ARG A 112 -18.54 -1.76 3.47
N PHE A 113 -19.14 -2.76 2.80
CA PHE A 113 -18.49 -4.06 2.57
C PHE A 113 -17.19 -3.91 1.78
N THR A 114 -17.23 -3.17 0.67
CA THR A 114 -16.07 -2.96 -0.20
C THR A 114 -14.93 -2.29 0.55
N LEU A 115 -15.22 -1.21 1.29
CA LEU A 115 -14.22 -0.48 2.07
C LEU A 115 -13.61 -1.34 3.18
N GLN A 116 -14.42 -2.12 3.90
CA GLN A 116 -13.92 -3.05 4.91
C GLN A 116 -12.97 -4.11 4.30
N CYS A 117 -13.32 -4.67 3.15
CA CYS A 117 -12.44 -5.60 2.43
C CYS A 117 -11.14 -4.93 1.97
N MET A 118 -11.21 -3.71 1.42
CA MET A 118 -10.02 -2.97 0.98
C MET A 118 -9.10 -2.61 2.14
N ILE A 119 -9.66 -2.15 3.28
CA ILE A 119 -8.89 -1.84 4.49
C ILE A 119 -8.21 -3.11 5.03
N ARG A 120 -8.92 -4.25 5.07
CA ARG A 120 -8.34 -5.53 5.49
C ARG A 120 -7.18 -5.95 4.59
N LEU A 121 -7.34 -5.85 3.27
CA LEU A 121 -6.27 -6.14 2.31
C LEU A 121 -5.07 -5.20 2.50
N ALA A 122 -5.32 -3.90 2.62
CA ALA A 122 -4.28 -2.89 2.85
C ALA A 122 -3.53 -3.13 4.16
N LYS A 123 -4.21 -3.52 5.24
CA LYS A 123 -3.60 -3.88 6.53
C LYS A 123 -2.70 -5.11 6.43
N THR A 124 -3.11 -6.12 5.66
CA THR A 124 -2.27 -7.28 5.40
C THR A 124 -1.02 -6.89 4.59
N LEU A 125 -1.18 -6.09 3.53
CA LEU A 125 -0.06 -5.63 2.71
C LEU A 125 0.88 -4.67 3.45
N SER A 126 0.37 -3.88 4.39
CA SER A 126 1.16 -2.91 5.16
C SER A 126 2.05 -3.58 6.21
N SER A 127 1.72 -4.80 6.65
CA SER A 127 2.42 -5.51 7.73
C SER A 127 3.92 -5.76 7.49
N LYS A 128 4.35 -5.79 6.22
CA LYS A 128 5.76 -5.93 5.81
C LYS A 128 6.56 -4.63 5.83
N TYR A 129 5.95 -3.51 6.24
CA TYR A 129 6.58 -2.18 6.20
C TYR A 129 6.47 -1.45 7.54
N THR A 130 7.39 -0.51 7.76
CA THR A 130 7.29 0.41 8.92
C THR A 130 6.10 1.34 8.77
N ARG A 131 5.53 1.79 9.90
CA ARG A 131 4.45 2.81 9.91
C ARG A 131 4.82 4.05 9.11
N SER A 132 6.06 4.52 9.23
CA SER A 132 6.57 5.68 8.47
C SER A 132 6.53 5.44 6.96
N LYS A 133 6.94 4.26 6.49
CA LYS A 133 6.90 3.90 5.06
C LYS A 133 5.46 3.84 4.53
N VAL A 134 4.56 3.21 5.29
CA VAL A 134 3.13 3.13 4.93
C VAL A 134 2.51 4.54 4.88
N ARG A 135 2.76 5.39 5.89
CA ARG A 135 2.26 6.77 5.93
C ARG A 135 2.76 7.62 4.76
N LYS A 136 4.01 7.46 4.35
CA LYS A 136 4.56 8.10 3.13
C LYS A 136 3.95 7.55 1.83
N ALA A 137 3.36 6.35 1.87
CA ALA A 137 2.67 5.74 0.74
C ALA A 137 1.25 6.29 0.55
N MET A 138 0.61 6.77 1.61
CA MET A 138 -0.77 7.22 1.63
C MET A 138 -1.00 8.51 0.81
N PRO A 139 -2.18 8.66 0.17
CA PRO A 139 -2.60 9.94 -0.38
C PRO A 139 -2.72 11.02 0.70
N LYS A 140 -2.20 12.23 0.42
CA LYS A 140 -2.14 13.34 1.39
C LYS A 140 -3.50 13.67 2.00
N ALA A 141 -4.55 13.70 1.19
CA ALA A 141 -5.92 14.03 1.62
C ALA A 141 -6.50 13.02 2.63
N TYR A 142 -6.04 11.78 2.60
CA TYR A 142 -6.57 10.68 3.40
C TYR A 142 -5.57 10.12 4.41
N THR A 143 -4.40 10.74 4.57
CA THR A 143 -3.31 10.18 5.38
C THR A 143 -3.75 9.91 6.82
N TYR A 144 -4.40 10.87 7.47
CA TYR A 144 -4.86 10.71 8.85
C TYR A 144 -5.90 9.59 8.98
N ILE A 145 -6.91 9.57 8.11
CA ILE A 145 -7.99 8.58 8.13
C ILE A 145 -7.47 7.17 7.85
N LEU A 146 -6.57 7.01 6.87
CA LEU A 146 -5.98 5.72 6.53
C LEU A 146 -5.05 5.22 7.62
N ASP A 147 -4.28 6.11 8.27
CA ASP A 147 -3.41 5.75 9.38
C ASP A 147 -4.22 5.20 10.55
N GLU A 148 -5.34 5.84 10.87
CA GLU A 148 -6.28 5.40 11.90
C GLU A 148 -6.87 4.01 11.55
N LEU A 149 -7.44 3.88 10.35
CA LEU A 149 -8.12 2.65 9.90
C LEU A 149 -7.20 1.43 9.83
N LEU A 150 -5.91 1.62 9.52
CA LEU A 150 -4.95 0.52 9.40
C LEU A 150 -4.35 0.08 10.74
N HIS A 151 -4.18 1.00 11.70
CA HIS A 151 -3.39 0.73 12.91
C HIS A 151 -4.21 0.45 14.17
N ALA A 152 -5.53 0.61 14.12
CA ALA A 152 -6.37 0.24 15.25
C ALA A 152 -6.16 -1.22 15.67
N GLN A 153 -6.01 -1.39 16.97
CA GLN A 153 -5.97 -2.67 17.63
C GLN A 153 -7.33 -2.90 18.28
N PRO A 154 -7.87 -4.13 18.24
CA PRO A 154 -9.06 -4.45 19.02
C PRO A 154 -8.81 -4.08 20.49
N ASP A 155 -9.64 -3.22 21.06
CA ASP A 155 -9.66 -2.94 22.50
C ASP A 155 -10.67 -3.86 23.19
N GLU A 156 -10.51 -4.09 24.49
CA GLU A 156 -11.37 -4.99 25.28
C GLU A 156 -12.87 -4.63 25.22
N ASN A 157 -13.19 -3.40 24.80
CA ASN A 157 -14.54 -2.83 24.80
C ASN A 157 -15.09 -2.55 23.38
N ASP A 158 -14.45 -3.03 22.31
CA ASP A 158 -14.84 -2.82 20.90
C ASP A 158 -15.00 -1.34 20.47
N ASN A 159 -14.53 -0.36 21.26
CA ASN A 159 -14.71 1.05 20.94
C ASN A 159 -13.97 1.42 19.66
N GLN A 160 -12.81 0.80 19.39
CA GLN A 160 -12.07 1.06 18.15
C GLN A 160 -12.84 0.55 16.93
N MET A 161 -13.52 -0.59 17.03
CA MET A 161 -14.36 -1.11 15.95
C MET A 161 -15.57 -0.19 15.68
N LEU A 162 -16.23 0.29 16.74
CA LEU A 162 -17.32 1.25 16.63
C LEU A 162 -16.87 2.58 16.01
N TYR A 163 -15.71 3.07 16.42
CA TYR A 163 -15.11 4.29 15.86
C TYR A 163 -14.80 4.13 14.37
N HIS A 164 -14.23 3.00 13.95
CA HIS A 164 -13.96 2.68 12.55
C HIS A 164 -15.22 2.66 11.70
N ASN A 165 -16.26 1.98 12.20
CA ASN A 165 -17.54 1.93 11.51
C ASN A 165 -18.13 3.33 11.35
N LYS A 166 -18.01 4.21 12.36
CA LYS A 166 -18.44 5.61 12.24
C LYS A 166 -17.65 6.39 11.19
N ILE A 167 -16.34 6.17 11.05
CA ILE A 167 -15.55 6.81 9.99
C ILE A 167 -16.09 6.40 8.62
N ILE A 168 -16.29 5.10 8.41
CA ILE A 168 -16.82 4.56 7.15
C ILE A 168 -18.22 5.10 6.88
N ASP A 169 -19.10 5.11 7.88
CA ASP A 169 -20.47 5.59 7.74
C ASP A 169 -20.54 7.08 7.43
N THR A 170 -19.71 7.89 8.09
CA THR A 170 -19.59 9.32 7.82
C THR A 170 -19.12 9.55 6.38
N MET A 171 -18.14 8.78 5.92
CA MET A 171 -17.61 8.90 4.57
C MET A 171 -18.66 8.54 3.50
N ILE A 172 -19.46 7.49 3.75
CA ILE A 172 -20.57 7.09 2.89
C ILE A 172 -21.66 8.19 2.88
N GLY A 173 -22.01 8.74 4.05
CA GLY A 173 -22.98 9.82 4.19
C GLY A 173 -22.58 11.11 3.47
N LEU A 174 -21.27 11.42 3.44
CA LEU A 174 -20.70 12.55 2.71
C LEU A 174 -20.55 12.29 1.19
N LYS A 175 -20.97 11.12 0.69
CA LYS A 175 -20.83 10.71 -0.72
C LYS A 175 -19.39 10.75 -1.22
N ASN A 176 -18.41 10.50 -0.34
CA ASN A 176 -16.99 10.50 -0.66
C ASN A 176 -16.41 9.09 -0.87
N GLY A 177 -17.28 8.07 -0.93
CA GLY A 177 -16.88 6.67 -1.03
C GLY A 177 -16.03 6.36 -2.26
N ASP A 178 -16.39 6.92 -3.43
CA ASP A 178 -15.67 6.67 -4.68
C ASP A 178 -14.22 7.15 -4.62
N ASN A 179 -14.02 8.41 -4.22
CA ASN A 179 -12.67 9.00 -4.10
C ASN A 179 -11.81 8.23 -3.10
N PHE A 180 -12.43 7.73 -2.02
CA PHE A 180 -11.72 6.94 -1.02
C PHE A 180 -11.38 5.53 -1.52
N ILE A 181 -12.27 4.89 -2.29
CA ILE A 181 -11.96 3.64 -3.00
C ILE A 181 -10.77 3.85 -3.94
N SER A 182 -10.79 4.90 -4.77
CA SER A 182 -9.66 5.20 -5.67
C SER A 182 -8.35 5.44 -4.91
N ALA A 183 -8.40 6.18 -3.80
CA ALA A 183 -7.25 6.42 -2.92
C ALA A 183 -6.72 5.12 -2.27
N LEU A 184 -7.61 4.25 -1.78
CA LEU A 184 -7.26 2.95 -1.22
C LEU A 184 -6.67 2.02 -2.28
N SER A 185 -7.23 1.99 -3.49
CA SER A 185 -6.70 1.22 -4.61
C SER A 185 -5.27 1.63 -4.95
N GLN A 186 -4.99 2.94 -4.98
CA GLN A 186 -3.62 3.45 -5.17
C GLN A 186 -2.68 3.01 -4.05
N LEU A 187 -3.12 3.10 -2.79
CA LEU A 187 -2.33 2.64 -1.65
C LEU A 187 -2.05 1.13 -1.73
N ILE A 188 -3.06 0.31 -2.01
CA ILE A 188 -2.93 -1.15 -2.16
C ILE A 188 -1.92 -1.49 -3.24
N LYS A 189 -2.02 -0.87 -4.43
CA LYS A 189 -1.05 -1.07 -5.53
C LYS A 189 0.37 -0.71 -5.11
N ARG A 190 0.54 0.42 -4.41
CA ARG A 190 1.85 0.88 -3.90
C ARG A 190 2.43 -0.01 -2.79
N LEU A 191 1.59 -0.68 -1.99
CA LEU A 191 2.03 -1.64 -0.97
C LEU A 191 2.25 -3.05 -1.54
N ALA A 192 1.61 -3.37 -2.67
CA ALA A 192 1.78 -4.65 -3.33
C ALA A 192 3.17 -4.79 -3.94
N VAL A 193 3.67 -3.76 -4.62
CA VAL A 193 5.01 -3.72 -5.23
C VAL A 193 5.89 -2.69 -4.53
N ASP A 194 6.98 -3.13 -3.93
CA ASP A 194 7.91 -2.25 -3.20
C ASP A 194 8.88 -1.52 -4.12
N HIS A 195 9.49 -2.28 -5.03
CA HIS A 195 10.41 -1.75 -6.04
C HIS A 195 10.08 -2.35 -7.39
N LEU A 196 10.02 -1.46 -8.40
CA LEU A 196 9.93 -1.85 -9.78
C LEU A 196 11.30 -1.62 -10.45
N HIS A 197 11.84 -2.69 -11.01
CA HIS A 197 13.08 -2.72 -11.76
C HIS A 197 12.73 -2.86 -13.24
N ILE A 198 13.06 -1.82 -14.02
CA ILE A 198 12.99 -1.86 -15.47
C ILE A 198 14.36 -2.23 -16.00
N VAL A 199 14.45 -3.33 -16.75
CA VAL A 199 15.71 -3.91 -17.22
C VAL A 199 15.60 -4.17 -18.71
N GLY A 200 16.55 -3.69 -19.52
CA GLY A 200 16.51 -3.84 -20.98
C GLY A 200 16.15 -2.54 -21.69
N ASP A 201 15.84 -2.64 -22.99
CA ASP A 201 15.58 -1.47 -23.83
C ASP A 201 14.19 -0.88 -23.54
N ILE A 202 14.16 0.44 -23.31
CA ILE A 202 12.94 1.21 -23.01
C ILE A 202 12.34 1.80 -24.30
N PHE A 203 13.16 1.91 -25.35
CA PHE A 203 12.79 2.47 -26.64
C PHE A 203 13.24 1.54 -27.75
N ASP A 204 12.40 1.41 -28.77
CA ASP A 204 12.81 0.81 -30.03
C ASP A 204 13.74 1.79 -30.77
N ARG A 205 14.89 1.30 -31.26
CA ARG A 205 15.79 2.11 -32.10
C ARG A 205 15.35 1.98 -33.56
N GLY A 206 14.20 2.57 -33.90
CA GLY A 206 13.60 2.57 -35.23
C GLY A 206 13.03 3.92 -35.61
#